data_AF-A0A102L6P3-F1
#
_entry.id   AF-A0A102L6P3-F1
#
_cell.length_a   1.000
_cell.length_b   1.000
_cell.length_c   1.000
_cell.angle_alpha   90.00
_cell.angle_beta   90.00
_cell.angle_gamma   90.00
#
_symmetry.space_group_name_H-M   'P 1'
#
loop_
_entity.id
_entity.type
_entity.pdbx_description
1 polymer ?
#
loop_
_entity_poly.entity_id
_entity_poly.type
_entity_poly.pdbx_seq_one_letter_code
_entity_poly.pdbx_strand_id
1 'polypeptide(L)'
;MLSTCRTKSDWYAALNTLGIEHAPQLDAEDSIRFWASTLDALAHPAARFFAGDLHADDNGTGDPDVCLVSRESASAFLSQFEQLGEPFFANLFRHDGPYGVGHAWLYGPLCAFLRETCRRGDAIVMLWEN
;
A
#
# COMPACT_ATOMS: atom_id res chain seq x y z
N MET A 1 14.96 -12.84 6.24
CA MET A 1 15.61 -12.52 4.96
C MET A 1 15.36 -11.06 4.59
N LEU A 2 14.10 -10.60 4.51
CA LEU A 2 13.79 -9.17 4.27
C LEU A 2 14.16 -8.25 5.45
N SER A 3 14.15 -8.75 6.69
CA SER A 3 14.51 -7.99 7.89
C SER A 3 15.97 -7.52 7.95
N THR A 4 16.83 -7.99 7.04
CA THR A 4 18.23 -7.55 6.91
C THR A 4 18.45 -6.61 5.73
N CYS A 5 17.44 -6.41 4.86
CA CYS A 5 17.51 -5.49 3.75
C CYS A 5 17.42 -4.05 4.28
N ARG A 6 18.38 -3.21 3.92
CA ARG A 6 18.42 -1.79 4.31
C ARG A 6 18.28 -0.90 3.08
N THR A 7 19.03 -1.20 2.03
CA THR A 7 19.01 -0.40 0.80
C THR A 7 17.93 -0.89 -0.16
N LYS A 8 17.45 0.00 -1.06
CA LYS A 8 16.53 -0.38 -2.15
C LYS A 8 17.07 -1.54 -2.99
N SER A 9 18.39 -1.56 -3.27
CA SER A 9 19.04 -2.65 -4.00
C SER A 9 18.92 -4.00 -3.27
N ASP A 10 19.10 -4.04 -1.95
CA ASP A 10 18.92 -5.27 -1.16
C ASP A 10 17.49 -5.79 -1.25
N TRP A 11 16.52 -4.87 -1.20
CA TRP A 11 15.11 -5.19 -1.36
C TRP A 11 14.82 -5.77 -2.73
N TYR A 12 15.17 -5.09 -3.82
CA TYR A 12 14.92 -5.59 -5.17
C TYR A 12 15.59 -6.93 -5.46
N ALA A 13 16.81 -7.16 -4.97
CA ALA A 13 17.48 -8.45 -5.10
C ALA A 13 16.74 -9.56 -4.35
N ALA A 14 16.26 -9.28 -3.13
CA ALA A 14 15.47 -10.23 -2.35
C ALA A 14 14.11 -10.51 -3.00
N LEU A 15 13.42 -9.48 -3.49
CA LEU A 15 12.15 -9.60 -4.19
C LEU A 15 12.30 -10.44 -5.48
N ASN A 16 13.31 -10.17 -6.30
CA ASN A 16 13.59 -10.97 -7.48
C ASN A 16 13.87 -12.45 -7.14
N THR A 17 14.55 -12.71 -6.02
CA THR A 17 14.78 -14.09 -5.53
C THR A 17 13.47 -14.78 -5.10
N LEU A 18 12.52 -14.01 -4.58
CA LEU A 18 11.19 -14.49 -4.16
C LEU A 18 10.22 -14.63 -5.34
N GLY A 19 10.56 -14.14 -6.53
CA GLY A 19 9.73 -14.23 -7.74
C GLY A 19 8.42 -13.45 -7.61
N ILE A 20 8.45 -12.23 -7.04
CA ILE A 20 7.23 -11.44 -6.77
C ILE A 20 6.48 -11.08 -8.04
N GLU A 21 7.15 -11.06 -9.19
CA GLU A 21 6.55 -10.89 -10.50
C GLU A 21 5.48 -11.95 -10.82
N HIS A 22 5.49 -13.08 -10.11
CA HIS A 22 4.49 -14.14 -10.21
C HIS A 22 3.46 -14.14 -9.06
N ALA A 23 3.63 -13.28 -8.07
CA ALA A 23 2.66 -13.13 -6.99
C ALA A 23 1.40 -12.40 -7.48
N PRO A 24 0.24 -12.56 -6.80
CA PRO A 24 -0.93 -11.71 -7.06
C PRO A 24 -0.58 -10.22 -6.86
N GLN A 25 -1.02 -9.38 -7.79
CA GLN A 25 -0.73 -7.94 -7.76
C GLN A 25 -2.02 -7.13 -7.84
N LEU A 26 -1.98 -5.95 -7.24
CA LEU A 26 -2.95 -4.88 -7.43
C LEU A 26 -2.18 -3.68 -7.96
N ASP A 27 -2.44 -3.30 -9.21
CA ASP A 27 -1.99 -2.00 -9.72
C ASP A 27 -2.90 -0.93 -9.13
N ALA A 28 -2.30 0.00 -8.39
CA ALA A 28 -3.00 1.08 -7.73
C ALA A 28 -2.67 2.45 -8.36
N GLU A 29 -1.95 2.45 -9.49
CA GLU A 29 -1.45 3.64 -10.18
C GLU A 29 -0.79 4.60 -9.15
N ASP A 30 -1.02 5.91 -9.28
CA ASP A 30 -0.54 6.90 -8.32
C ASP A 30 -1.37 6.97 -7.04
N SER A 31 -2.48 6.23 -6.94
CA SER A 31 -3.47 6.42 -5.87
C SER A 31 -2.92 6.07 -4.49
N ILE A 32 -1.98 5.14 -4.38
CA ILE A 32 -1.29 4.82 -3.11
C ILE A 32 -0.60 6.04 -2.53
N ARG A 33 0.15 6.78 -3.36
CA ARG A 33 0.86 8.00 -2.95
C ARG A 33 -0.11 9.06 -2.48
N PHE A 34 -1.18 9.30 -3.24
CA PHE A 34 -2.21 10.27 -2.85
C PHE A 34 -2.92 9.87 -1.55
N TRP A 35 -3.22 8.59 -1.37
CA TRP A 35 -3.85 8.08 -0.15
C TRP A 35 -2.94 8.23 1.07
N ALA A 36 -1.67 7.82 0.94
CA ALA A 36 -0.66 7.94 1.98
C ALA A 36 -0.52 9.39 2.42
N SER A 37 -0.28 10.31 1.47
CA SER A 37 -0.12 11.74 1.74
C SER A 37 -1.37 12.37 2.37
N THR A 38 -2.56 12.04 1.87
CA THR A 38 -3.81 12.63 2.37
C THR A 38 -4.14 12.14 3.77
N LEU A 39 -3.96 10.85 4.04
CA LEU A 39 -4.21 10.29 5.37
C LEU A 39 -3.17 10.79 6.39
N ASP A 40 -1.92 10.96 5.97
CA ASP A 40 -0.87 11.52 6.82
C ASP A 40 -1.13 13.00 7.17
N ALA A 41 -1.56 13.81 6.19
CA ALA A 41 -1.95 15.20 6.41
C ALA A 41 -3.14 15.35 7.39
N LEU A 42 -4.00 14.33 7.48
CA LEU A 42 -5.08 14.24 8.46
C LEU A 42 -4.66 13.63 9.81
N ALA A 43 -3.39 13.25 9.96
CA ALA A 43 -2.88 12.45 11.08
C ALA A 43 -3.72 11.17 11.33
N HIS A 44 -4.28 10.59 10.26
CA HIS A 44 -5.16 9.44 10.37
C HIS A 44 -4.32 8.17 10.62
N PRO A 45 -4.67 7.31 11.60
CA PRO A 45 -3.88 6.12 11.94
C PRO A 45 -3.57 5.19 10.76
N ALA A 46 -4.50 5.11 9.80
CA ALA A 46 -4.34 4.33 8.58
C ALA A 46 -3.17 4.75 7.69
N ALA A 47 -2.63 5.97 7.83
CA ALA A 47 -1.45 6.42 7.10
C ALA A 47 -0.24 5.51 7.34
N ARG A 48 -0.14 4.92 8.54
CA ARG A 48 0.96 4.00 8.91
C ARG A 48 1.07 2.76 8.04
N PHE A 49 -0.03 2.32 7.41
CA PHE A 49 0.01 1.18 6.52
C PHE A 49 0.92 1.44 5.31
N PHE A 50 0.87 2.66 4.79
CA PHE A 50 1.68 3.05 3.65
C PHE A 50 3.15 3.22 4.03
N ALA A 51 3.49 3.39 5.31
CA ALA A 51 4.89 3.33 5.75
C ALA A 51 5.44 1.89 5.84
N GLY A 52 4.55 0.90 5.94
CA GLY A 52 4.90 -0.51 6.18
C GLY A 52 5.51 -0.79 7.55
N ASP A 53 5.68 -2.08 7.86
CA ASP A 53 6.39 -2.54 9.05
C ASP A 53 7.91 -2.50 8.86
N LEU A 54 8.36 -2.72 7.62
CA LEU A 54 9.74 -2.57 7.19
C LEU A 54 9.76 -1.78 5.88
N HIS A 55 10.74 -0.91 5.70
CA HIS A 55 10.93 -0.14 4.48
C HIS A 55 12.41 -0.08 4.11
N ALA A 56 12.69 0.16 2.84
CA ALA A 56 14.03 0.56 2.42
C ALA A 56 14.34 1.97 2.92
N ASP A 57 15.61 2.23 3.24
CA ASP A 57 16.08 3.58 3.55
C ASP A 57 15.92 4.48 2.31
N ASP A 58 15.44 5.70 2.52
CA ASP A 58 15.40 6.71 1.47
C ASP A 58 16.82 7.17 1.13
N ASN A 59 17.21 6.99 -0.13
CA ASN A 59 18.50 7.33 -0.68
C ASN A 59 18.41 8.47 -1.73
N GLY A 60 17.23 9.03 -1.97
CA GLY A 60 17.00 10.14 -2.89
C GLY A 60 17.25 9.82 -4.37
N THR A 61 17.38 8.56 -4.78
CA THR A 61 17.72 8.17 -6.17
C THR A 61 16.53 8.13 -7.13
N GLY A 62 15.31 8.42 -6.65
CA GLY A 62 14.10 8.41 -7.48
C GLY A 62 13.57 7.02 -7.83
N ASP A 63 14.24 5.94 -7.39
CA ASP A 63 13.71 4.58 -7.49
C ASP A 63 12.41 4.47 -6.66
N PRO A 64 11.45 3.61 -7.05
CA PRO A 64 10.25 3.39 -6.26
C PRO A 64 10.58 3.04 -4.81
N ASP A 65 9.82 3.59 -3.88
CA ASP A 65 9.87 3.18 -2.50
C ASP A 65 9.32 1.76 -2.37
N VAL A 66 9.85 1.04 -1.39
CA VAL A 66 9.46 -0.33 -1.11
C VAL A 66 9.24 -0.50 0.39
N CYS A 67 8.06 -0.99 0.74
CA CYS A 67 7.76 -1.38 2.10
C CYS A 67 7.11 -2.77 2.15
N LEU A 68 7.25 -3.41 3.30
CA LEU A 68 6.63 -4.68 3.64
C LEU A 68 5.60 -4.45 4.73
N VAL A 69 4.39 -4.93 4.51
CA VAL A 69 3.35 -5.06 5.52
C VAL A 69 3.23 -6.54 5.88
N SER A 70 3.46 -6.86 7.13
CA SER A 70 3.25 -8.20 7.70
C SER A 70 1.80 -8.63 7.58
N ARG A 71 1.57 -9.93 7.71
CA ARG A 71 0.23 -10.51 7.73
C ARG A 71 -0.65 -9.89 8.82
N GLU A 72 -0.08 -9.69 10.00
CA GLU A 72 -0.76 -9.11 11.16
C GLU A 72 -1.19 -7.67 10.86
N SER A 73 -0.27 -6.86 10.34
CA SER A 73 -0.56 -5.48 9.96
C SER A 73 -1.54 -5.39 8.79
N ALA A 74 -1.47 -6.29 7.80
CA ALA A 74 -2.42 -6.35 6.70
C ALA A 74 -3.85 -6.66 7.18
N SER A 75 -3.99 -7.57 8.15
CA SER A 75 -5.28 -7.92 8.75
C SER A 75 -5.86 -6.76 9.56
N ALA A 76 -5.02 -6.09 10.36
CA ALA A 76 -5.41 -4.90 11.11
C ALA A 76 -5.83 -3.76 10.17
N PHE A 77 -5.12 -3.60 9.06
CA PHE A 77 -5.41 -2.60 8.05
C PHE A 77 -6.73 -2.84 7.34
N LEU A 78 -6.98 -4.07 6.88
CA LEU A 78 -8.26 -4.44 6.28
C LEU A 78 -9.42 -4.12 7.23
N SER A 79 -9.29 -4.50 8.51
CA SER A 79 -10.33 -4.22 9.50
C SER A 79 -10.59 -2.72 9.67
N GLN A 80 -9.55 -1.88 9.72
CA GLN A 80 -9.70 -0.42 9.77
C GLN A 80 -10.39 0.13 8.52
N PHE A 81 -10.02 -0.35 7.33
CA PHE A 81 -10.60 0.09 6.07
C PHE A 81 -12.08 -0.26 5.95
N GLU A 82 -12.45 -1.47 6.34
CA GLU A 82 -13.85 -1.90 6.35
C GLU A 82 -14.68 -1.13 7.40
N GLN A 83 -14.08 -0.74 8.53
CA GLN A 83 -14.73 0.11 9.53
C GLN A 83 -14.98 1.54 9.03
N LEU A 84 -14.01 2.13 8.33
CA LEU A 84 -14.17 3.45 7.71
C LEU A 84 -15.22 3.41 6.58
N GLY A 85 -15.17 2.35 5.78
CA GLY A 85 -16.11 2.11 4.70
C GLY A 85 -15.85 2.98 3.46
N GLU A 86 -16.40 2.54 2.33
CA GLU A 86 -16.33 3.26 1.04
C GLU A 86 -16.77 4.73 1.13
N PRO A 87 -17.84 5.10 1.87
CA PRO A 87 -18.27 6.50 1.95
C PRO A 87 -17.22 7.44 2.55
N PHE A 88 -16.37 6.95 3.45
CA PHE A 88 -15.26 7.75 3.99
C PHE A 88 -14.29 8.12 2.87
N PHE A 89 -13.82 7.14 2.10
CA PHE A 89 -12.86 7.35 1.02
C PHE A 89 -13.46 8.13 -0.16
N ALA A 90 -14.73 7.90 -0.48
CA ALA A 90 -15.46 8.68 -1.47
C ALA A 90 -15.57 10.16 -1.09
N ASN A 91 -15.72 10.47 0.21
CA ASN A 91 -15.73 11.84 0.71
C ASN A 91 -14.33 12.45 0.84
N LEU A 92 -13.33 11.62 1.14
CA LEU A 92 -11.95 12.07 1.27
C LEU A 92 -11.33 12.43 -0.08
N PHE A 93 -11.59 11.62 -1.10
CA PHE A 93 -11.10 11.80 -2.47
C PHE A 93 -12.20 12.26 -3.41
N ARG A 94 -12.99 13.25 -2.97
CA ARG A 94 -14.04 13.85 -3.81
C ARG A 94 -13.40 14.44 -5.05
N HIS A 95 -13.89 14.03 -6.21
CA HIS A 95 -13.50 14.60 -7.48
C HIS A 95 -14.71 15.26 -8.14
N ASP A 96 -14.64 16.59 -8.31
CA ASP A 96 -15.69 17.38 -8.96
C ASP A 96 -15.47 17.52 -10.49
N GLY A 97 -14.62 16.67 -11.08
CA GLY A 97 -14.20 16.72 -12.49
C GLY A 97 -14.92 15.72 -13.41
N PRO A 98 -14.88 15.92 -14.74
CA PRO A 98 -15.67 15.16 -15.71
C PRO A 98 -15.25 13.69 -15.89
N TYR A 99 -14.16 13.24 -15.26
CA TYR A 99 -13.55 11.91 -15.48
C TYR A 99 -13.79 10.88 -14.36
N GLY A 100 -14.62 11.19 -13.36
CA GLY A 100 -15.18 10.19 -12.44
C GLY A 100 -14.25 9.63 -11.35
N VAL A 101 -14.83 9.38 -10.17
CA VAL A 101 -14.35 8.75 -8.90
C VAL A 101 -13.06 9.25 -8.24
N GLY A 102 -12.16 9.96 -8.93
CA GLY A 102 -10.90 10.39 -8.32
C GLY A 102 -10.11 9.22 -7.74
N HIS A 103 -9.29 9.44 -6.72
CA HIS A 103 -8.55 8.35 -6.07
C HIS A 103 -9.44 7.40 -5.25
N ALA A 104 -10.74 7.67 -5.08
CA ALA A 104 -11.63 6.81 -4.30
C ALA A 104 -11.85 5.42 -4.94
N TRP A 105 -11.60 5.26 -6.24
CA TRP A 105 -11.77 4.00 -6.97
C TRP A 105 -11.02 2.83 -6.32
N LEU A 106 -9.88 3.11 -5.70
CA LEU A 106 -8.97 2.10 -5.15
C LEU A 106 -9.60 1.32 -3.98
N TYR A 107 -10.59 1.88 -3.27
CA TYR A 107 -11.18 1.26 -2.07
C TYR A 107 -11.65 -0.17 -2.31
N GLY A 108 -12.48 -0.38 -3.35
CA GLY A 108 -13.06 -1.69 -3.65
C GLY A 108 -11.99 -2.74 -4.00
N PRO A 109 -11.15 -2.49 -5.01
CA PRO A 109 -10.05 -3.38 -5.39
C PRO A 109 -9.07 -3.67 -4.24
N LEU A 110 -8.70 -2.65 -3.45
CA LEU A 110 -7.78 -2.82 -2.33
C LEU A 110 -8.37 -3.68 -1.21
N CYS A 111 -9.63 -3.45 -0.83
CA CYS A 111 -10.31 -4.31 0.14
C CYS A 111 -10.43 -5.76 -0.36
N ALA A 112 -10.72 -5.96 -1.65
CA ALA A 112 -10.78 -7.30 -2.24
C ALA A 112 -9.41 -8.01 -2.23
N PHE A 113 -8.36 -7.29 -2.61
CA PHE A 113 -6.99 -7.77 -2.58
C PHE A 113 -6.58 -8.16 -1.15
N LEU A 114 -6.78 -7.25 -0.18
CA LEU A 114 -6.44 -7.48 1.23
C LEU A 114 -7.19 -8.67 1.83
N ARG A 115 -8.49 -8.85 1.52
CA ARG A 115 -9.25 -10.03 1.98
C ARG A 115 -8.60 -11.32 1.51
N GLU A 116 -8.22 -11.39 0.24
CA GLU A 116 -7.58 -12.58 -0.33
C GLU A 116 -6.19 -12.80 0.27
N THR A 117 -5.38 -11.75 0.41
CA THR A 117 -4.06 -11.80 1.09
C THR A 117 -4.20 -12.30 2.53
N CYS A 118 -5.14 -11.75 3.31
CA CYS A 118 -5.39 -12.16 4.69
C CYS A 118 -5.88 -13.62 4.77
N ARG A 119 -6.70 -14.05 3.81
CA ARG A 119 -7.19 -15.44 3.71
C ARG A 119 -6.05 -16.42 3.45
N ARG A 120 -5.07 -16.05 2.62
CA ARG A 120 -3.87 -16.86 2.34
C ARG A 120 -2.85 -16.82 3.47
N GLY A 121 -2.90 -15.78 4.31
CA GLY A 121 -1.93 -15.54 5.36
C GLY A 121 -0.62 -14.95 4.83
N ASP A 122 -0.69 -14.26 3.69
CA ASP A 122 0.46 -13.68 3.01
C ASP A 122 0.82 -12.31 3.60
N ALA A 123 2.07 -11.89 3.40
CA ALA A 123 2.51 -10.51 3.61
C ALA A 123 2.33 -9.71 2.30
N ILE A 124 2.37 -8.39 2.41
CA ILE A 124 2.24 -7.48 1.26
C ILE A 124 3.56 -6.75 1.07
N VAL A 125 4.04 -6.72 -0.17
CA VAL A 125 5.06 -5.78 -0.59
C VAL A 125 4.36 -4.68 -1.37
N MET A 126 4.60 -3.43 -1.01
CA MET A 126 4.05 -2.28 -1.69
C MET A 126 5.19 -1.50 -2.33
N LEU A 127 4.96 -1.10 -3.58
CA LEU A 127 5.89 -0.33 -4.40
C LEU A 127 5.16 0.93 -4.87
N TRP A 128 5.77 2.10 -4.72
CA TRP A 128 5.23 3.34 -5.29
C TRP A 128 6.35 4.33 -5.59
N GLU A 129 6.12 5.21 -6.56
CA GLU A 129 7.07 6.26 -6.93
C GLU A 129 6.91 7.51 -6.05
N ASN A 130 8.04 8.17 -5.76
CA ASN A 130 8.11 9.35 -4.90
C ASN A 130 8.00 10.68 -5.68
#